data_AF-A0A975LGB1-F1
#
_entry.id   AF-A0A975LGB1-F1
#
_cell.length_a   1.000
_cell.length_b   1.000
_cell.length_c   1.000
_cell.angle_alpha   90.00
_cell.angle_beta   90.00
_cell.angle_gamma   90.00
#
_symmetry.space_group_name_H-M   'P 1'
#
loop_
_entity.id
_entity.type
_entity.pdbx_description
1 polymer ?
#
loop_
_entity_poly.entity_id
_entity_poly.type
_entity_poly.pdbx_seq_one_letter_code
_entity_poly.pdbx_strand_id
1 'polypeptide(L)'
;MKKYVLEDGFEAIEASQNEFGKYHTIYKLGTSNVWFPMNMQSCMNLYAGFENPYWMNLNGIRIGGALIEPNWFGLYFVISPFEDEYKLLKQLLKLVKKYLIQKNQIAYGIHHQSVPFLKTKNR
;
A
#
# COMPACT_ATOMS: atom_id res chain seq x y z
N MET A 1 -16.63 -10.56 -3.99
CA MET A 1 -15.45 -10.38 -3.12
C MET A 1 -14.26 -11.05 -3.77
N LYS A 2 -13.31 -10.26 -4.25
CA LYS A 2 -12.10 -10.74 -4.93
C LYS A 2 -11.07 -11.16 -3.88
N LYS A 3 -10.39 -12.30 -4.11
CA LYS A 3 -9.40 -12.88 -3.20
C LYS A 3 -8.18 -13.35 -3.97
N TYR A 4 -7.01 -13.12 -3.40
CA TYR A 4 -5.74 -13.68 -3.85
C TYR A 4 -5.13 -14.55 -2.75
N VAL A 5 -4.81 -15.79 -3.11
CA VAL A 5 -3.99 -16.66 -2.27
C VAL A 5 -2.53 -16.39 -2.64
N LEU A 6 -1.74 -16.00 -1.63
CA LEU A 6 -0.31 -15.74 -1.73
C LEU A 6 0.47 -16.86 -1.04
N GLU A 7 1.79 -16.74 -0.99
CA GLU A 7 2.66 -17.74 -0.37
C GLU A 7 2.70 -17.60 1.16
N ASP A 8 3.21 -18.61 1.85
CA ASP A 8 3.46 -18.58 3.30
C ASP A 8 2.24 -18.26 4.17
N GLY A 9 1.05 -18.66 3.71
CA GLY A 9 -0.21 -18.41 4.42
C GLY A 9 -0.75 -16.99 4.26
N PHE A 10 -0.16 -16.18 3.38
CA PHE A 10 -0.69 -14.85 3.06
C PHE A 10 -1.91 -14.93 2.13
N GLU A 11 -2.81 -13.99 2.32
CA GLU A 11 -3.93 -13.76 1.42
C GLU A 11 -4.26 -12.26 1.34
N ALA A 12 -4.74 -11.84 0.18
CA ALA A 12 -5.31 -10.51 -0.02
C ALA A 12 -6.81 -10.65 -0.27
N ILE A 13 -7.65 -10.01 0.55
CA ILE A 13 -9.10 -10.06 0.46
C ILE A 13 -9.63 -8.65 0.25
N GLU A 14 -10.49 -8.47 -0.75
CA GLU A 14 -11.10 -7.18 -1.06
C GLU A 14 -11.71 -6.54 0.20
N ALA A 15 -11.35 -5.28 0.44
CA ALA A 15 -11.76 -4.50 1.59
C ALA A 15 -12.85 -3.49 1.20
N SER A 16 -13.63 -3.06 2.19
CA SER A 16 -14.45 -1.86 2.03
C SER A 16 -13.55 -0.62 2.00
N GLN A 17 -13.75 0.27 1.03
CA GLN A 17 -13.02 1.54 0.94
C GLN A 17 -13.11 2.35 2.24
N ASN A 18 -14.30 2.39 2.85
CA ASN A 18 -14.54 3.14 4.08
C ASN A 18 -13.74 2.55 5.25
N GLU A 19 -13.77 1.22 5.42
CA GLU A 19 -12.98 0.58 6.47
C GLU A 19 -11.48 0.72 6.23
N PHE A 20 -11.03 0.54 4.98
CA PHE A 20 -9.63 0.71 4.61
C PHE A 20 -9.13 2.12 4.95
N GLY A 21 -9.88 3.16 4.57
CA GLY A 21 -9.52 4.55 4.83
C GLY A 21 -9.37 4.85 6.33
N LYS A 22 -10.25 4.30 7.17
CA LYS A 22 -10.13 4.41 8.64
C LYS A 22 -8.82 3.80 9.14
N TYR A 23 -8.53 2.57 8.74
CA TYR A 23 -7.34 1.85 9.20
C TYR A 23 -6.05 2.50 8.69
N HIS A 24 -5.98 2.85 7.41
CA HIS A 24 -4.80 3.54 6.89
C HIS A 24 -4.57 4.88 7.60
N THR A 25 -5.65 5.62 7.90
CA THR A 25 -5.54 6.86 8.67
C THR A 25 -4.95 6.61 10.05
N ILE A 26 -5.41 5.58 10.77
CA ILE A 26 -4.91 5.23 12.11
C ILE A 26 -3.46 4.77 12.06
N TYR A 27 -3.14 3.79 11.20
CA TYR A 27 -1.88 3.07 11.25
C TYR A 27 -0.74 3.76 10.48
N LYS A 28 -1.05 4.59 9.46
CA LYS A 28 -0.03 5.26 8.64
C LYS A 28 -0.03 6.77 8.77
N LEU A 29 -1.18 7.43 8.67
CA LEU A 29 -1.23 8.90 8.71
C LEU A 29 -1.11 9.46 10.15
N GLY A 30 -1.75 8.80 11.12
CA GLY A 30 -1.68 9.18 12.54
C GLY A 30 -0.27 9.10 13.13
N THR A 31 0.59 8.25 12.55
CA THR A 31 1.98 8.04 12.98
C THR A 31 3.00 8.88 12.20
N SER A 32 2.67 9.33 10.98
CA SER A 32 3.60 10.07 10.11
C SER A 32 3.32 11.56 9.97
N ASN A 33 2.10 12.03 10.25
CA ASN A 33 1.65 13.37 9.83
C ASN A 33 1.51 14.38 10.98
N VAL A 34 2.44 14.36 11.94
CA VAL A 34 2.46 15.29 13.08
C VAL A 34 2.48 16.77 12.64
N TRP A 35 2.98 17.05 11.43
CA TRP A 35 3.18 18.39 10.87
C TRP A 35 1.99 18.92 10.05
N PHE A 36 1.05 18.05 9.64
CA PHE A 36 -0.13 18.43 8.85
C PHE A 36 -1.37 17.71 9.41
N PRO A 37 -2.02 18.29 10.45
CA PRO A 37 -3.21 17.71 11.04
C PRO A 37 -4.38 17.82 10.05
N MET A 38 -4.55 16.79 9.23
CA MET A 38 -5.80 16.56 8.52
C MET A 38 -6.79 15.92 9.49
N ASN A 39 -8.02 16.44 9.53
CA ASN A 39 -9.07 15.76 10.28
C ASN A 39 -9.35 14.38 9.64
N MET A 40 -9.85 13.44 10.44
CA MET A 40 -10.05 12.05 10.02
C MET A 40 -10.92 11.94 8.76
N GLN A 41 -11.91 12.82 8.60
CA GLN A 41 -12.75 12.85 7.41
C GLN A 41 -11.98 13.24 6.15
N SER A 42 -11.12 14.25 6.23
CA SER A 42 -10.25 14.67 5.14
C SER A 42 -9.28 13.55 4.74
N CYS A 43 -8.71 12.83 5.71
CA CYS A 43 -7.88 11.66 5.43
C CYS A 43 -8.68 10.57 4.73
N MET A 44 -9.88 10.23 5.22
CA MET A 44 -10.75 9.23 4.57
C MET A 44 -11.17 9.64 3.16
N ASN A 45 -11.37 10.92 2.91
CA ASN A 45 -11.72 11.45 1.59
C ASN A 45 -10.59 11.29 0.57
N LEU A 46 -9.32 11.17 1.00
CA LEU A 46 -8.20 10.86 0.10
C LEU A 46 -8.40 9.51 -0.61
N TYR A 47 -9.21 8.62 -0.03
CA TYR A 47 -9.48 7.30 -0.59
C TYR A 47 -10.75 7.23 -1.44
N ALA A 48 -11.51 8.32 -1.52
CA ALA A 48 -12.65 8.44 -2.42
C ALA A 48 -12.14 8.54 -3.87
N GLY A 49 -12.00 7.38 -4.52
CA GLY A 49 -11.48 7.27 -5.89
C GLY A 49 -10.42 6.20 -6.07
N PHE A 50 -9.88 5.63 -4.98
CA PHE A 50 -9.05 4.43 -5.10
C PHE A 50 -9.93 3.21 -5.28
N GLU A 51 -9.76 2.57 -6.42
CA GLU A 51 -10.33 1.26 -6.67
C GLU A 51 -9.44 0.20 -5.99
N ASN A 52 -10.02 -0.96 -5.67
CA ASN A 52 -9.24 -2.14 -5.27
C ASN A 52 -8.45 -2.06 -3.95
N PRO A 53 -9.03 -1.64 -2.81
CA PRO A 53 -8.42 -1.86 -1.50
C PRO A 53 -8.50 -3.33 -1.08
N TYR A 54 -7.43 -3.85 -0.48
CA TYR A 54 -7.38 -5.20 0.06
C TYR A 54 -6.88 -5.22 1.50
N TRP A 55 -7.50 -6.07 2.30
CA TRP A 55 -6.95 -6.58 3.54
C TRP A 55 -5.88 -7.60 3.26
N MET A 56 -4.77 -7.47 3.97
CA MET A 56 -3.68 -8.42 3.93
C MET A 56 -3.80 -9.28 5.19
N ASN A 57 -4.00 -10.59 5.01
CA ASN A 57 -4.05 -11.53 6.12
C ASN A 57 -2.89 -12.51 6.05
N LEU A 58 -2.47 -12.99 7.23
CA LEU A 58 -1.51 -14.07 7.41
C LEU A 58 -2.15 -15.13 8.30
N ASN A 59 -2.30 -16.35 7.79
CA ASN A 59 -2.94 -17.46 8.50
C ASN A 59 -4.33 -17.11 9.04
N GLY A 60 -5.10 -16.35 8.24
CA GLY A 60 -6.45 -15.89 8.59
C GLY A 60 -6.52 -14.67 9.52
N ILE A 61 -5.37 -14.15 9.98
CA ILE A 61 -5.30 -12.95 10.83
C ILE A 61 -5.02 -11.73 9.97
N ARG A 62 -5.83 -10.68 10.11
CA ARG A 62 -5.60 -9.39 9.44
C ARG A 62 -4.35 -8.73 10.00
N ILE A 63 -3.35 -8.52 9.14
CA ILE A 63 -2.05 -7.94 9.52
C ILE A 63 -1.81 -6.57 8.88
N GLY A 64 -2.69 -6.11 8.00
CA GLY A 64 -2.48 -4.88 7.27
C GLY A 64 -3.47 -4.68 6.13
N GLY A 65 -3.17 -3.71 5.28
CA GLY A 65 -3.88 -3.47 4.03
C GLY A 65 -2.97 -2.86 2.98
N ALA A 66 -3.37 -2.96 1.73
CA ALA A 66 -2.78 -2.24 0.61
C ALA A 66 -3.82 -1.96 -0.49
N LEU A 67 -3.58 -0.94 -1.30
CA LEU A 67 -4.20 -0.82 -2.61
C LEU A 67 -3.43 -1.67 -3.61
N ILE A 68 -4.15 -2.46 -4.40
CA ILE A 68 -3.54 -3.40 -5.35
C ILE A 68 -4.18 -3.22 -6.73
N GLU A 69 -3.37 -2.77 -7.67
CA GLU A 69 -3.68 -2.61 -9.09
C GLU A 69 -2.86 -3.61 -9.94
N PRO A 70 -3.24 -3.87 -11.21
CA PRO A 70 -2.55 -4.85 -12.05
C PRO A 70 -1.04 -4.65 -12.19
N ASN A 71 -0.56 -3.41 -12.13
CA ASN A 71 0.85 -3.04 -12.32
C ASN A 71 1.45 -2.26 -11.15
N TRP A 72 0.71 -2.08 -10.06
CA TRP A 72 1.13 -1.20 -8.97
C TRP A 72 0.49 -1.62 -7.64
N PHE A 73 1.18 -1.32 -6.54
CA PHE A 73 0.60 -1.36 -5.22
C PHE A 73 1.05 -0.13 -4.43
N GLY A 74 0.25 0.30 -3.46
CA GLY A 74 0.60 1.43 -2.61
C GLY A 74 -0.37 1.60 -1.46
N LEU A 75 -0.20 2.71 -0.72
CA LEU A 75 -0.96 3.01 0.50
C LEU A 75 -1.06 1.78 1.41
N TYR A 76 0.07 1.10 1.60
CA TYR A 76 0.11 -0.07 2.45
C TYR A 76 0.35 0.33 3.91
N PHE A 77 -0.14 -0.49 4.82
CA PHE A 77 0.08 -0.34 6.25
C PHE A 77 0.06 -1.71 6.92
N VAL A 78 0.70 -1.78 8.08
CA VAL A 78 0.69 -2.94 8.97
C VAL A 78 -0.10 -2.62 10.24
N ILE A 79 -0.70 -3.65 10.83
CA ILE A 79 -1.48 -3.60 12.07
C ILE A 79 -0.69 -4.36 13.14
N SER A 80 -0.46 -3.72 14.29
CA SER A 80 0.18 -4.36 15.45
C SER A 80 -0.59 -5.62 15.88
N PRO A 81 0.09 -6.72 16.29
CA PRO A 81 1.53 -6.85 16.57
C PRO A 81 2.38 -7.27 15.36
N PHE A 82 1.84 -7.22 14.14
CA PHE A 82 2.63 -7.55 12.96
C PHE A 82 3.59 -6.40 12.62
N GLU A 83 4.89 -6.66 12.68
CA GLU A 83 5.94 -5.64 12.48
C GLU A 83 6.77 -5.86 11.21
N ASP A 84 6.69 -7.05 10.58
CA ASP A 84 7.50 -7.41 9.41
C ASP A 84 6.92 -6.83 8.11
N GLU A 85 7.00 -5.51 7.99
CA GLU A 85 6.57 -4.74 6.81
C GLU A 85 7.27 -5.22 5.53
N TYR A 86 8.53 -5.64 5.62
CA TYR A 86 9.30 -6.14 4.47
C TYR A 86 8.69 -7.44 3.90
N LYS A 87 8.29 -8.36 4.77
CA LYS A 87 7.62 -9.59 4.35
C LYS A 87 6.30 -9.30 3.65
N LEU A 88 5.52 -8.33 4.13
CA LEU A 88 4.30 -7.87 3.46
C LEU A 88 4.60 -7.30 2.06
N LEU A 89 5.58 -6.38 1.96
CA LEU A 89 5.99 -5.77 0.70
C LEU A 89 6.47 -6.79 -0.34
N LYS A 90 7.18 -7.82 0.10
CA LYS A 90 7.63 -8.91 -0.78
C LYS A 90 6.45 -9.66 -1.39
N GLN A 91 5.38 -9.90 -0.63
CA GLN A 91 4.17 -10.57 -1.13
C GLN A 91 3.41 -9.68 -2.11
N LEU A 92 3.28 -8.38 -1.83
CA LEU A 92 2.66 -7.41 -2.75
C LEU A 92 3.42 -7.33 -4.08
N LEU A 93 4.76 -7.25 -4.02
CA LEU A 93 5.60 -7.23 -5.21
C LEU A 93 5.45 -8.51 -6.05
N LYS A 94 5.40 -9.69 -5.40
CA LYS A 94 5.17 -10.97 -6.10
C LYS A 94 3.81 -10.99 -6.80
N LEU A 95 2.77 -10.49 -6.14
CA LEU A 95 1.43 -10.44 -6.71
C LEU A 95 1.38 -9.57 -7.97
N VAL A 96 1.94 -8.35 -7.91
CA VAL A 96 2.01 -7.46 -9.08
C VAL A 96 2.85 -8.06 -10.20
N LYS A 97 4.00 -8.68 -9.89
CA LYS A 97 4.82 -9.37 -10.90
C LYS A 97 4.06 -10.51 -11.59
N LYS A 98 3.29 -11.30 -10.84
CA LYS A 98 2.45 -12.37 -11.40
C LYS A 98 1.43 -11.80 -12.39
N TYR A 99 0.79 -10.69 -12.04
CA TYR A 99 -0.14 -9.99 -12.92
C TYR A 99 0.52 -9.51 -14.21
N LEU A 100 1.69 -8.90 -14.10
CA LEU A 100 2.44 -8.38 -15.23
C LEU A 100 2.91 -9.49 -16.18
N ILE A 101 3.39 -10.62 -15.65
CA ILE A 101 3.76 -11.81 -16.44
C ILE A 101 2.54 -12.34 -17.21
N GLN A 102 1.38 -12.45 -16.57
CA GLN A 102 0.15 -12.91 -17.23
C GLN A 102 -0.32 -11.99 -18.36
N LYS A 103 0.02 -10.70 -18.30
CA LYS A 103 -0.35 -9.69 -19.30
C LYS A 103 0.76 -9.38 -20.30
N ASN A 104 1.92 -10.04 -20.21
CA ASN A 104 3.13 -9.74 -20.99
C ASN A 104 3.55 -8.26 -20.89
N GLN A 105 3.47 -7.67 -19.69
CA GLN A 105 3.82 -6.28 -19.41
C GLN A 105 5.08 -6.21 -18.51
N ILE A 106 5.86 -5.14 -18.66
CA ILE A 106 7.11 -4.92 -17.90
C ILE A 106 6.81 -4.08 -16.64
N ALA A 107 7.32 -4.51 -15.48
CA ALA A 107 7.25 -3.75 -14.23
C ALA A 107 8.30 -2.62 -14.23
N TYR A 108 7.89 -1.37 -14.01
CA TYR A 108 8.82 -0.27 -13.73
C TYR A 108 8.86 -0.01 -12.23
N GLY A 109 10.03 -0.19 -11.61
CA GLY A 109 10.28 0.32 -10.27
C GLY A 109 10.67 1.79 -10.37
N ILE A 110 9.90 2.70 -9.77
CA ILE A 110 10.32 4.09 -9.62
C ILE A 110 11.35 4.13 -8.48
N HIS A 111 12.64 4.04 -8.83
CA HIS A 111 13.71 4.41 -7.91
C HIS A 111 13.76 5.94 -7.84
N HIS A 112 13.44 6.51 -6.68
CA HIS A 112 13.67 7.92 -6.42
C HIS A 112 15.19 8.14 -6.36
N GLN A 113 15.81 8.47 -7.50
CA GLN A 113 17.14 9.06 -7.47
C GLN A 113 16.99 10.43 -6.82
N SER A 114 17.68 10.64 -5.69
CA SER A 114 17.81 11.94 -5.04
C SER A 114 18.42 12.91 -6.05
N VAL A 115 17.63 13.88 -6.52
CA VAL A 115 18.10 14.95 -7.41
C VAL A 115 19.14 15.76 -6.63
N PRO A 116 20.38 15.94 -7.12
CA PRO A 116 21.30 16.87 -6.48
C PRO A 116 20.75 18.28 -6.62
N PHE A 117 20.70 19.01 -5.50
CA PHE A 117 20.38 20.44 -5.44
C PHE A 117 21.12 21.18 -6.57
N LEU A 118 20.37 21.81 -7.47
CA LEU A 118 20.90 22.74 -8.45
C LEU A 118 21.65 23.84 -7.70
N LYS A 119 22.99 23.84 -7.78
CA LYS A 119 23.81 24.99 -7.41
C LYS A 119 23.43 26.13 -8.35
N THR A 120 22.75 27.14 -7.82
CA THR A 120 22.56 28.42 -8.50
C THR A 120 23.93 29.02 -8.78
N LYS A 121 24.25 29.18 -10.07
CA LYS A 121 25.34 30.06 -10.50
C LYS A 121 24.77 31.47 -10.50
N ASN A 122 25.09 32.25 -9.47
CA ASN A 122 24.94 33.69 -9.51
C ASN A 122 25.86 34.24 -10.62
N ARG A 123 25.27 34.98 -11.56
CA ARG A 123 25.96 35.95 -12.40
C ARG A 123 25.26 37.29 -12.20
#